data_AF-A0A2H3CZ98-F1
#
_entry.id   AF-A0A2H3CZ98-F1
#
_cell.length_a   1.000
_cell.length_b   1.000
_cell.length_c   1.000
_cell.angle_alpha   90.00
_cell.angle_beta   90.00
_cell.angle_gamma   90.00
#
_symmetry.space_group_name_H-M   'P 1'
#
loop_
_entity.id
_entity.type
_entity.pdbx_description
1 polymer ?
#
loop_
_entity_poly.entity_id
_entity_poly.type
_entity_poly.pdbx_seq_one_letter_code
_entity_poly.pdbx_strand_id
1 'polypeptide(L)'
;GKLAVGISVLAVQGWVRNLSNDLIHLRHDSCADVSLISLEYYKTLVNPPAIKKQTKMNLWQLTNKDSKIEGYVSMHIFTLSE
;
A
#
# COMPACT_ATOMS: atom_id res chain seq x y z
N GLY A 1 4.92 13.29 -6.43
CA GLY A 1 4.96 12.16 -7.39
C GLY A 1 4.47 12.61 -8.76
N LYS A 2 5.37 13.04 -9.64
CA LYS A 2 5.05 13.47 -11.02
C LYS A 2 5.62 12.51 -12.09
N LEU A 3 6.37 11.50 -11.65
CA LEU A 3 7.16 10.60 -12.52
C LEU A 3 6.38 9.38 -13.04
N ALA A 4 5.20 9.10 -12.50
CA ALA A 4 4.37 7.94 -12.89
C ALA A 4 3.13 8.33 -13.73
N VAL A 5 3.00 9.59 -14.14
CA VAL A 5 1.91 10.03 -15.01
C VAL A 5 2.25 9.59 -16.43
N GLY A 6 1.54 8.58 -16.95
CA GLY A 6 1.67 8.11 -18.34
C GLY A 6 2.51 6.84 -18.53
N ILE A 7 3.06 6.25 -17.46
CA ILE A 7 3.68 4.91 -17.53
C ILE A 7 2.56 3.87 -17.40
N SER A 8 2.53 2.86 -18.28
CA SER A 8 1.65 1.70 -18.13
C SER A 8 2.09 0.95 -16.87
N VAL A 9 1.44 1.24 -15.74
CA VAL A 9 1.69 0.55 -14.49
C VAL A 9 0.94 -0.77 -14.56
N LEU A 10 1.65 -1.88 -14.37
CA LEU A 10 1.01 -3.18 -14.21
C LEU A 10 0.09 -3.08 -13.00
N ALA A 11 -1.21 -3.15 -13.24
CA ALA A 11 -2.23 -3.06 -12.21
C ALA A 11 -3.12 -4.30 -12.29
N VAL A 12 -3.40 -4.88 -11.14
CA VAL A 12 -4.31 -6.02 -11.00
C VAL A 12 -5.46 -5.63 -10.10
N GLN A 13 -6.64 -6.17 -10.36
CA GLN A 13 -7.77 -6.02 -9.45
C GLN A 13 -7.63 -7.00 -8.29
N GLY A 14 -7.90 -6.52 -7.09
CA GLY A 14 -7.82 -7.35 -5.90
C GLY A 14 -8.34 -6.70 -4.63
N TRP A 15 -8.23 -7.45 -3.55
CA TRP A 15 -8.69 -7.09 -2.23
C TRP A 15 -7.52 -6.99 -1.26
N VAL A 16 -7.56 -5.94 -0.45
CA VAL A 16 -6.62 -5.76 0.66
C VAL A 16 -7.23 -6.39 1.90
N ARG A 17 -6.50 -7.31 2.54
CA ARG A 17 -6.81 -7.95 3.84
C ARG A 17 -8.02 -8.89 3.88
N ASN A 18 -9.14 -8.54 3.26
CA ASN A 18 -10.40 -9.27 3.35
C ASN A 18 -11.20 -9.10 2.03
N LEU A 19 -11.82 -10.17 1.55
CA LEU A 19 -12.66 -10.18 0.35
C LEU A 19 -13.97 -9.37 0.51
N SER A 20 -14.37 -9.07 1.75
CA SER A 20 -15.50 -8.18 2.04
C SER A 20 -15.17 -6.69 1.90
N ASN A 21 -13.90 -6.32 1.72
CA ASN A 21 -13.53 -4.96 1.36
C ASN A 21 -13.83 -4.70 -0.14
N ASP A 22 -13.79 -3.43 -0.54
CA ASP A 22 -13.96 -3.08 -1.94
C ASP A 22 -12.83 -3.64 -2.82
N LEU A 23 -13.20 -4.07 -4.03
CA LEU A 23 -12.24 -4.43 -5.07
C LEU A 23 -11.53 -3.16 -5.55
N ILE A 24 -10.20 -3.14 -5.48
CA ILE A 24 -9.39 -1.99 -5.87
C ILE A 24 -8.33 -2.35 -6.91
N HIS A 25 -7.80 -1.34 -7.60
CA HIS A 25 -6.61 -1.48 -8.42
C HIS A 25 -5.35 -1.47 -7.57
N LEU A 26 -4.68 -2.61 -7.51
CA LEU A 26 -3.37 -2.79 -6.89
C LEU A 26 -2.29 -2.51 -7.93
N ARG A 27 -1.50 -1.46 -7.71
CA ARG A 27 -0.39 -1.10 -8.58
C ARG A 27 0.83 -1.91 -8.21
N HIS A 28 1.37 -2.66 -9.16
CA HIS A 28 2.64 -3.35 -8.99
C HIS A 28 3.79 -2.42 -9.35
N ASP A 29 4.69 -2.21 -8.40
CA ASP A 29 5.91 -1.42 -8.56
C ASP A 29 7.10 -2.32 -8.20
N SER A 30 7.73 -2.90 -9.22
CA SER A 30 8.85 -3.83 -9.04
C SER A 30 10.10 -3.17 -8.44
N CYS A 31 10.15 -1.84 -8.41
CA CYS A 31 11.26 -1.07 -7.84
C CYS A 31 11.06 -0.76 -6.35
N ALA A 32 9.96 -1.24 -5.75
CA ALA A 32 9.67 -1.04 -4.32
C ALA A 32 9.66 -2.38 -3.58
N ASP A 33 10.52 -2.51 -2.56
CA ASP A 33 10.54 -3.68 -1.67
C ASP A 33 9.33 -3.76 -0.72
N VAL A 34 8.55 -2.68 -0.63
CA VAL A 34 7.40 -2.56 0.27
C VAL A 34 6.20 -1.97 -0.45
N SER A 35 5.00 -2.40 -0.05
CA SER A 35 3.75 -1.79 -0.51
C SER A 35 3.40 -0.57 0.35
N LEU A 36 2.88 0.48 -0.31
CA LEU A 36 2.39 1.68 0.35
C LEU A 36 0.87 1.75 0.23
N ILE A 37 0.23 2.15 1.33
CA ILE A 37 -1.20 2.44 1.39
C ILE A 37 -1.37 3.80 2.07
N SER A 38 -2.43 4.54 1.71
CA SER A 38 -2.76 5.76 2.44
C SER A 38 -3.39 5.41 3.80
N LEU A 39 -3.18 6.26 4.80
CA LEU A 39 -3.78 6.07 6.12
C LEU A 39 -5.32 6.19 6.06
N GLU A 40 -5.82 7.01 5.15
CA GLU A 40 -7.25 7.21 4.90
C GLU A 40 -7.89 5.92 4.41
N TYR A 41 -7.30 5.26 3.40
CA TYR A 41 -7.79 3.97 2.91
C TYR A 41 -7.63 2.87 3.97
N TYR A 42 -6.52 2.87 4.71
CA TYR A 42 -6.33 1.89 5.78
C TYR A 42 -7.46 1.90 6.82
N LYS A 43 -7.94 3.10 7.17
CA LYS A 43 -9.02 3.28 8.15
C LYS A 43 -10.39 2.80 7.66
N THR A 44 -10.57 2.59 6.35
CA THR A 44 -11.83 2.06 5.80
C THR A 44 -11.85 0.53 5.74
N LEU A 45 -10.72 -0.14 6.00
CA LEU A 45 -10.65 -1.60 5.95
C LEU A 45 -11.50 -2.23 7.06
N VAL A 46 -12.17 -3.34 6.74
CA VAL A 46 -12.84 -4.16 7.74
C VAL A 46 -11.79 -4.85 8.63
N ASN A 47 -11.86 -4.60 9.94
CA ASN A 47 -10.98 -5.16 10.97
C ASN A 47 -9.47 -5.01 10.64
N PRO A 48 -8.96 -3.78 10.52
CA PRO A 48 -7.57 -3.54 10.20
C PRO A 48 -6.67 -3.99 11.38
N PRO A 49 -5.47 -4.55 11.12
CA PRO A 49 -4.53 -4.90 12.18
C PRO A 49 -4.10 -3.66 13.00
N ALA A 50 -3.41 -3.85 14.12
CA ALA A 50 -2.82 -2.71 14.82
C ALA A 50 -1.58 -2.21 14.06
N ILE A 51 -1.48 -0.89 13.83
CA ILE A 51 -0.29 -0.28 13.24
C ILE A 51 0.88 -0.41 14.21
N LYS A 52 1.99 -1.00 13.74
CA LYS A 52 3.23 -1.11 14.52
C LYS A 52 4.14 0.09 14.24
N LYS A 53 4.71 0.67 15.30
CA LYS A 53 5.56 1.88 15.25
C LYS A 53 7.05 1.64 15.51
N GLN A 54 7.52 0.39 15.44
CA GLN A 54 8.91 0.05 15.78
C GLN A 54 9.93 0.64 14.79
N THR A 55 11.09 1.04 15.34
CA THR A 55 12.11 1.97 14.81
C THR A 55 12.91 1.52 13.57
N LYS A 56 12.55 0.42 12.90
CA LYS A 56 13.34 -0.12 11.76
C LYS A 56 12.72 0.09 10.38
N MET A 57 11.83 1.06 10.23
CA MET A 57 11.45 1.55 8.90
C MET A 57 12.33 2.75 8.54
N ASN A 58 13.60 2.47 8.25
CA ASN A 58 14.41 3.38 7.45
C ASN A 58 13.93 3.28 6.00
N LEU A 59 12.67 3.64 5.74
CA LEU A 59 12.29 4.06 4.39
C LEU A 59 13.08 5.35 4.19
N TRP A 60 14.26 5.22 3.60
CA TRP A 60 15.14 6.32 3.30
C TRP A 60 14.40 7.28 2.38
N GLN A 61 13.71 8.21 3.04
CA GLN A 61 13.09 9.42 2.53
C GLN A 61 12.63 9.30 1.08
N LEU A 62 11.45 8.71 0.87
CA LEU A 62 10.74 8.82 -0.41
C LEU A 62 10.33 10.28 -0.63
N THR A 63 11.29 11.04 -1.14
CA THR A 63 11.14 12.20 -2.03
C THR A 63 10.42 13.44 -1.51
N ASN A 64 9.91 13.46 -0.27
CA ASN A 64 9.33 14.67 0.31
C ASN A 64 9.56 14.72 1.84
N LYS A 65 9.99 15.88 2.36
CA LYS A 65 10.27 16.07 3.80
C LYS A 65 9.00 16.07 4.66
N ASP A 66 7.83 16.26 4.04
CA ASP A 66 6.56 16.43 4.74
C ASP A 66 5.72 15.15 4.83
N SER A 67 6.11 14.08 4.13
CA SER A 67 5.37 12.82 4.14
C SER A 67 5.83 11.94 5.30
N LYS A 68 4.95 11.74 6.29
CA LYS A 68 5.21 10.91 7.48
C LYS A 68 4.61 9.52 7.31
N ILE A 69 5.39 8.50 7.67
CA ILE A 69 4.91 7.12 7.75
C ILE A 69 4.32 6.91 9.14
N GLU A 70 3.02 6.57 9.23
CA GLU A 70 2.34 6.32 10.51
C GLU A 70 2.84 5.04 11.21
N GLY A 71 3.28 4.06 10.42
CA GLY A 71 3.87 2.80 10.88
C GLY A 71 3.83 1.73 9.79
N TYR A 72 3.85 0.46 10.19
CA TYR A 72 3.77 -0.67 9.27
C TYR A 72 2.81 -1.75 9.77
N VAL A 73 2.28 -2.53 8.82
CA VAL A 73 1.39 -3.66 9.05
C VAL A 73 1.71 -4.80 8.09
N SER A 74 1.36 -6.02 8.47
CA SER A 74 1.41 -7.18 7.58
C SER A 74 -0.02 -7.66 7.34
N MET A 75 -0.41 -7.79 6.08
CA MET A 75 -1.75 -8.22 5.69
C MET A 75 -1.70 -8.99 4.37
N HIS A 76 -2.65 -9.90 4.19
CA HIS A 76 -2.80 -10.65 2.95
C HIS A 76 -3.36 -9.77 1.85
N ILE A 77 -2.87 -9.97 0.63
CA ILE A 77 -3.40 -9.37 -0.59
C ILE A 77 -3.96 -10.51 -1.43
N PHE A 78 -5.20 -10.35 -1.88
CA PHE A 78 -5.88 -11.32 -2.74
C PHE A 78 -6.04 -10.69 -4.11
N THR A 79 -5.57 -11.37 -5.14
CA THR A 79 -5.76 -10.95 -6.53
C THR A 79 -6.62 -11.98 -7.24
N LEU A 80 -7.38 -11.54 -8.23
CA LEU A 80 -7.93 -12.49 -9.20
C LEU A 80 -6.76 -13.10 -9.98
N SER A 81 -6.76 -14.41 -10.17
CA SER A 81 -5.90 -15.05 -11.16
C SER A 81 -6.48 -14.81 -12.55
N GLU A 82 -5.62 -14.69 -13.55
CA GLU A 82 -6.03 -14.90 -14.95
C GLU A 82 -6.37 -16.38 -15.20
#